data_AF-A0A938I4K0-F1
#
_entry.id   AF-A0A938I4K0-F1
#
_cell.length_a   1.000
_cell.length_b   1.000
_cell.length_c   1.000
_cell.angle_alpha   90.00
_cell.angle_beta   90.00
_cell.angle_gamma   90.00
#
_symmetry.space_group_name_H-M   'P 1'
#
loop_
_entity.id
_entity.type
_entity.pdbx_description
1 polymer ?
#
loop_
_entity_poly.entity_id
_entity_poly.type
_entity_poly.pdbx_seq_one_letter_code
_entity_poly.pdbx_strand_id
1 'polypeptide(L)'
;MTSAKCKVHGVQSRHLHFALCTAFVTIVIGLSLGGISVSQETTPPPNKPNLANDQDSIKARYKRFNLTLQQMAEILRKQDPERADLLFRALGKSQETRIEDQMNLIFSLLNKEQPQLGEAIDRQEELVGQLKNLLDLLQSEDRRSEIEKEKQRLQDLLKDINKMIGKEKDVRAGTERGDDTKKLAGKQEDIAKDADKLGQKIDKQDAEKNGEPPPNSKSQKSDSKPGDPKSTDQKPSDKDGKPMDDKSDKPAEDQKPGDTKKPDDKDKNKDKNDNPSDMNKSDKPMDGSKPQDKEGKPSDQKPMPNKSQQGKPMDGQPQDSQPMPMQDGQQQDGQQDNQQQNDPKKQKTPGRKQLEESRDAMQRAIEELKKQKPADASKEQDDAIRKLMEAKEKIEEILRQLREEEQKLMLAALEARFKKMLAAQLIIYHDTVRLSKAGDSEKATAQARAVKLSQGEQEILIDADKALILLKEEGSSIAFPESVAGIRQDVQNLVGWLQDAKVGELTQAVEKDVIEALEELIEALQKEMEKSDEDKKKQQQQQQQQNQEQSQPLVDQLAELKMLRSLQLRVNRRTKQLGRTFEGEQATQDEAVQQLQQLSGRQARIQQATSDLVKGKNK
;
A
#
# COMPACT_ATOMS: atom_id res chain seq x y z
N MET A 1 53.56 31.57 31.84
CA MET A 1 54.16 30.43 31.14
C MET A 1 53.19 30.06 30.01
N THR A 2 53.41 30.49 28.75
CA THR A 2 54.25 29.84 27.69
C THR A 2 53.69 28.47 27.27
N SER A 3 53.40 28.15 26.00
CA SER A 3 53.66 28.76 24.67
C SER A 3 52.53 28.35 23.69
N ALA A 4 52.08 29.16 22.72
CA ALA A 4 52.63 29.37 21.35
C ALA A 4 52.71 28.07 20.50
N LYS A 5 52.41 28.01 19.18
CA LYS A 5 52.45 29.06 18.12
C LYS A 5 51.71 28.63 16.80
N CYS A 6 51.53 29.61 15.90
CA CYS A 6 51.13 29.63 14.45
C CYS A 6 51.19 28.33 13.60
N LYS A 7 50.33 28.06 12.59
CA LYS A 7 49.69 28.85 11.48
C LYS A 7 50.56 29.02 10.22
N VAL A 8 49.96 28.76 9.03
CA VAL A 8 50.22 29.22 7.61
C VAL A 8 49.84 28.04 6.65
N HIS A 9 48.80 28.10 5.81
CA HIS A 9 48.54 28.85 4.55
C HIS A 9 49.43 28.46 3.34
N GLY A 10 48.81 28.16 2.19
CA GLY A 10 49.52 27.94 0.92
C GLY A 10 48.66 27.35 -0.20
N VAL A 11 48.12 28.21 -1.08
CA VAL A 11 47.40 27.84 -2.31
C VAL A 11 48.38 27.86 -3.49
N GLN A 12 48.31 26.91 -4.44
CA GLN A 12 48.30 27.21 -5.89
C GLN A 12 48.03 26.00 -6.81
N SER A 13 47.45 26.33 -7.96
CA SER A 13 47.10 25.44 -9.08
C SER A 13 48.16 25.54 -10.20
N ARG A 14 48.30 24.48 -11.03
CA ARG A 14 48.36 24.61 -12.51
C ARG A 14 48.38 23.28 -13.26
N HIS A 15 47.67 23.25 -14.38
CA HIS A 15 47.78 22.25 -15.44
C HIS A 15 49.09 22.40 -16.23
N LEU A 16 49.58 21.31 -16.85
CA LEU A 16 50.12 21.37 -18.22
C LEU A 16 50.02 20.02 -18.95
N HIS A 17 50.05 20.08 -20.29
CA HIS A 17 49.77 18.99 -21.24
C HIS A 17 51.03 18.53 -22.01
N PHE A 18 50.93 17.30 -22.55
CA PHE A 18 51.46 16.84 -23.87
C PHE A 18 52.97 16.58 -24.12
N ALA A 19 53.21 15.89 -25.25
CA ALA A 19 54.46 15.38 -25.86
C ALA A 19 55.08 14.17 -25.14
N LEU A 20 55.11 12.93 -25.67
CA LEU A 20 55.12 12.39 -27.04
C LEU A 20 56.44 12.65 -27.80
N CYS A 21 57.35 11.67 -27.78
CA CYS A 21 58.34 11.44 -28.84
C CYS A 21 58.90 10.01 -28.81
N THR A 22 59.48 9.57 -29.93
CA THR A 22 59.66 8.16 -30.34
C THR A 22 61.13 7.73 -30.51
N ALA A 23 61.31 6.41 -30.66
CA ALA A 23 62.28 5.74 -31.55
C ALA A 23 63.71 5.37 -31.06
N PHE A 24 63.89 4.04 -30.94
CA PHE A 24 64.93 3.19 -31.57
C PHE A 24 66.45 3.37 -31.31
N VAL A 25 67.00 2.35 -30.62
CA VAL A 25 68.11 1.45 -31.06
C VAL A 25 69.45 2.05 -31.50
N THR A 26 70.53 1.68 -30.78
CA THR A 26 71.73 1.05 -31.39
C THR A 26 72.57 0.28 -30.36
N ILE A 27 73.29 -0.74 -30.84
CA ILE A 27 74.07 -1.71 -30.05
C ILE A 27 75.57 -1.38 -30.15
N VAL A 28 76.32 -1.45 -29.03
CA VAL A 28 77.78 -1.60 -29.04
C VAL A 28 78.20 -2.63 -27.99
N ILE A 29 79.15 -3.51 -28.35
CA ILE A 29 79.65 -4.66 -27.58
C ILE A 29 80.96 -4.29 -26.89
N GLY A 30 81.21 -4.75 -25.65
CA GLY A 30 82.44 -4.42 -24.91
C GLY A 30 82.70 -5.22 -23.61
N LEU A 31 83.10 -6.49 -23.75
CA LEU A 31 83.91 -7.33 -22.84
C LEU A 31 84.08 -6.94 -21.34
N SER A 32 83.37 -7.70 -20.48
CA SER A 32 83.85 -8.42 -19.27
C SER A 32 84.93 -7.82 -18.33
N LEU A 33 84.57 -7.61 -17.06
CA LEU A 33 85.26 -8.15 -15.86
C LEU A 33 84.51 -7.81 -14.55
N GLY A 34 84.40 -8.77 -13.62
CA GLY A 34 84.06 -8.53 -12.20
C GLY A 34 82.58 -8.33 -11.84
N GLY A 35 81.88 -9.41 -11.46
CA GLY A 35 80.51 -9.32 -10.96
C GLY A 35 80.40 -8.83 -9.52
N ILE A 36 79.82 -7.66 -9.32
CA ILE A 36 79.29 -7.19 -8.03
C ILE A 36 77.78 -6.94 -8.23
N SER A 37 76.95 -7.86 -7.77
CA SER A 37 75.49 -7.70 -7.81
C SER A 37 75.03 -6.74 -6.71
N VAL A 38 74.94 -5.46 -7.04
CA VAL A 38 74.16 -4.50 -6.25
C VAL A 38 72.68 -4.72 -6.57
N SER A 39 71.89 -5.11 -5.56
CA SER A 39 70.44 -5.26 -5.70
C SER A 39 69.80 -3.91 -6.01
N GLN A 40 69.16 -3.78 -7.17
CA GLN A 40 68.20 -2.69 -7.41
C GLN A 40 66.93 -2.97 -6.62
N GLU A 41 66.55 -2.04 -5.75
CA GLU A 41 65.20 -1.99 -5.19
C GLU A 41 64.21 -1.72 -6.32
N THR A 42 63.38 -2.69 -6.64
CA THR A 42 62.25 -2.51 -7.55
C THR A 42 61.12 -1.80 -6.82
N THR A 43 60.73 -0.62 -7.30
CA THR A 43 59.47 0.00 -6.88
C THR A 43 58.32 -0.97 -7.19
N PRO A 44 57.39 -1.22 -6.24
CA PRO A 44 56.29 -2.15 -6.48
C PRO A 44 55.40 -1.62 -7.63
N PRO A 45 54.89 -2.51 -8.52
CA PRO A 45 54.02 -2.12 -9.62
C PRO A 45 52.69 -1.54 -9.08
N PRO A 46 51.98 -0.71 -9.86
CA PRO A 46 50.71 -0.15 -9.45
C PRO A 46 49.71 -1.25 -9.11
N ASN A 47 49.11 -1.16 -7.92
CA ASN A 47 48.13 -2.14 -7.44
C ASN A 47 46.99 -2.30 -8.45
N LYS A 48 46.84 -3.52 -8.98
CA LYS A 48 45.61 -3.93 -9.66
C LYS A 48 44.45 -3.83 -8.65
N PRO A 49 43.25 -3.35 -9.04
CA PRO A 49 42.09 -3.44 -8.16
C PRO A 49 41.83 -4.91 -7.84
N ASN A 50 41.96 -5.29 -6.57
CA ASN A 50 41.75 -6.65 -6.13
C ASN A 50 40.26 -6.86 -5.85
N LEU A 51 39.52 -7.18 -6.90
CA LEU A 51 38.07 -7.42 -6.87
C LEU A 51 37.67 -8.47 -5.80
N ALA A 52 38.53 -9.44 -5.50
CA ALA A 52 38.29 -10.40 -4.43
C ALA A 52 38.33 -9.75 -3.04
N ASN A 53 39.28 -8.84 -2.78
CA ASN A 53 39.34 -8.08 -1.53
C ASN A 53 38.13 -7.14 -1.37
N ASP A 54 37.70 -6.50 -2.46
CA ASP A 54 36.53 -5.62 -2.44
C ASP A 54 35.26 -6.43 -2.13
N GLN A 55 35.08 -7.58 -2.78
CA GLN A 55 34.00 -8.54 -2.51
C GLN A 55 34.02 -9.07 -1.08
N ASP A 56 35.20 -9.39 -0.52
CA ASP A 56 35.34 -9.81 0.88
C ASP A 56 34.92 -8.70 1.85
N SER A 57 35.26 -7.45 1.54
CA SER A 57 34.85 -6.28 2.32
C SER A 57 33.33 -6.06 2.28
N ILE A 58 32.68 -6.27 1.14
CA ILE A 58 31.22 -6.18 0.96
C ILE A 58 30.54 -7.26 1.80
N LYS A 59 30.99 -8.51 1.68
CA LYS A 59 30.53 -9.63 2.51
C LYS A 59 30.66 -9.32 4.01
N ALA A 60 31.81 -8.81 4.45
CA ALA A 60 32.04 -8.48 5.86
C ALA A 60 31.11 -7.35 6.36
N ARG A 61 30.81 -6.36 5.52
CA ARG A 61 29.80 -5.32 5.82
C ARG A 61 28.40 -5.92 5.90
N TYR A 62 28.04 -6.81 4.98
CA TYR A 62 26.73 -7.45 4.95
C TYR A 62 26.46 -8.32 6.20
N LYS A 63 27.46 -9.08 6.66
CA LYS A 63 27.37 -9.82 7.94
C LYS A 63 27.13 -8.91 9.15
N ARG A 64 27.81 -7.75 9.20
CA ARG A 64 27.59 -6.75 10.26
C ARG A 64 26.21 -6.11 10.16
N PHE A 65 25.72 -5.87 8.94
CA PHE A 65 24.38 -5.37 8.68
C PHE A 65 23.30 -6.35 9.19
N ASN A 66 23.41 -7.64 8.87
CA ASN A 66 22.53 -8.68 9.41
C ASN A 66 22.55 -8.71 10.95
N LEU A 67 23.73 -8.68 11.57
CA LEU A 67 23.84 -8.61 13.05
C LEU A 67 23.15 -7.36 13.62
N THR A 68 23.29 -6.22 12.95
CA THR A 68 22.68 -4.94 13.38
C THR A 68 21.17 -4.95 13.23
N LEU A 69 20.64 -5.46 12.11
CA LEU A 69 19.21 -5.68 11.91
C LEU A 69 18.62 -6.54 13.03
N GLN A 70 19.31 -7.62 13.42
CA GLN A 70 18.81 -8.54 14.46
C GLN A 70 18.77 -7.84 15.83
N GLN A 71 19.85 -7.14 16.19
CA GLN A 71 19.90 -6.37 17.45
C GLN A 71 18.82 -5.28 17.50
N MET A 72 18.61 -4.56 16.40
CA MET A 72 17.53 -3.56 16.31
C MET A 72 16.15 -4.21 16.41
N ALA A 73 15.91 -5.35 15.75
CA ALA A 73 14.65 -6.08 15.83
C ALA A 73 14.35 -6.52 17.28
N GLU A 74 15.35 -7.07 17.99
CA GLU A 74 15.22 -7.48 19.39
C GLU A 74 14.92 -6.31 20.35
N ILE A 75 15.54 -5.15 20.13
CA ILE A 75 15.26 -3.92 20.90
C ILE A 75 13.84 -3.41 20.60
N LEU A 76 13.47 -3.36 19.31
CA LEU A 76 12.19 -2.81 18.87
C LEU A 76 11.00 -3.71 19.23
N ARG A 77 11.16 -5.03 19.48
CA ARG A 77 10.06 -5.95 19.87
C ARG A 77 9.12 -5.41 20.98
N LYS A 78 9.59 -4.50 21.84
CA LYS A 78 8.79 -3.86 22.91
C LYS A 78 8.39 -2.40 22.65
N GLN A 79 9.06 -1.71 21.73
CA GLN A 79 8.87 -0.28 21.45
C GLN A 79 8.05 -0.06 20.18
N ASP A 80 8.36 -0.86 19.16
CA ASP A 80 7.75 -0.84 17.82
C ASP A 80 7.72 -2.29 17.28
N PRO A 81 6.68 -3.06 17.61
CA PRO A 81 6.58 -4.46 17.20
C PRO A 81 6.46 -4.65 15.68
N GLU A 82 5.94 -3.66 14.95
CA GLU A 82 5.75 -3.76 13.50
C GLU A 82 7.07 -3.59 12.76
N ARG A 83 7.86 -2.59 13.17
CA ARG A 83 9.22 -2.40 12.67
C ARG A 83 10.14 -3.54 13.07
N ALA A 84 10.00 -4.08 14.28
CA ALA A 84 10.69 -5.31 14.68
C ALA A 84 10.35 -6.49 13.75
N ASP A 85 9.07 -6.72 13.48
CA ASP A 85 8.62 -7.76 12.52
C ASP A 85 9.12 -7.46 11.09
N LEU A 86 9.30 -6.21 10.68
CA LEU A 86 9.91 -5.87 9.39
C LEU A 86 11.40 -6.26 9.32
N LEU A 87 12.18 -5.89 10.33
CA LEU A 87 13.61 -6.23 10.39
C LEU A 87 13.81 -7.75 10.45
N PHE A 88 12.97 -8.49 11.19
CA PHE A 88 12.97 -9.96 11.17
C PHE A 88 12.58 -10.55 9.80
N ARG A 89 11.59 -9.97 9.10
CA ARG A 89 11.25 -10.39 7.72
C ARG A 89 12.41 -10.15 6.75
N ALA A 90 13.09 -9.02 6.85
CA ALA A 90 14.28 -8.72 6.05
C ALA A 90 15.42 -9.73 6.31
N LEU A 91 15.69 -10.06 7.57
CA LEU A 91 16.65 -11.10 7.96
C LEU A 91 16.27 -12.48 7.42
N GLY A 92 15.02 -12.89 7.60
CA GLY A 92 14.50 -14.14 7.06
C GLY A 92 14.66 -14.18 5.54
N LYS A 93 14.32 -13.09 4.85
CA LYS A 93 14.47 -12.99 3.40
C LYS A 93 15.92 -13.11 2.94
N SER A 94 16.85 -12.46 3.65
CA SER A 94 18.30 -12.59 3.42
C SER A 94 18.81 -14.03 3.59
N GLN A 95 18.21 -14.79 4.50
CA GLN A 95 18.58 -16.20 4.75
C GLN A 95 17.97 -17.11 3.68
N GLU A 96 16.70 -16.91 3.31
CA GLU A 96 16.01 -17.64 2.22
C GLU A 96 16.75 -17.53 0.90
N THR A 97 17.13 -16.31 0.49
CA THR A 97 17.87 -16.06 -0.76
C THR A 97 19.36 -16.37 -0.65
N ARG A 98 19.84 -16.74 0.55
CA ARG A 98 21.22 -17.14 0.84
C ARG A 98 22.26 -16.11 0.39
N ILE A 99 21.96 -14.82 0.59
CA ILE A 99 22.81 -13.69 0.15
C ILE A 99 24.26 -13.82 0.65
N GLU A 100 24.47 -14.28 1.89
CA GLU A 100 25.82 -14.54 2.42
C GLU A 100 26.56 -15.65 1.65
N ASP A 101 25.88 -16.71 1.24
CA ASP A 101 26.48 -17.81 0.48
C ASP A 101 26.79 -17.39 -0.96
N GLN A 102 25.91 -16.61 -1.59
CA GLN A 102 26.17 -16.02 -2.91
C GLN A 102 27.40 -15.08 -2.84
N MET A 103 27.50 -14.24 -1.80
CA MET A 103 28.69 -13.41 -1.57
C MET A 103 29.97 -14.22 -1.35
N ASN A 104 29.91 -15.35 -0.65
CA ASN A 104 31.02 -16.30 -0.50
C ASN A 104 31.41 -16.96 -1.83
N LEU A 105 30.42 -17.35 -2.64
CA LEU A 105 30.64 -18.02 -3.91
C LEU A 105 31.30 -17.06 -4.92
N ILE A 106 30.79 -15.84 -5.05
CA ILE A 106 31.39 -14.77 -5.88
C ILE A 106 32.83 -14.49 -5.43
N PHE A 107 33.09 -14.38 -4.12
CA PHE A 107 34.44 -14.26 -3.60
C PHE A 107 35.33 -15.42 -4.06
N SER A 108 34.85 -16.67 -3.98
CA SER A 108 35.62 -17.84 -4.43
C SER A 108 35.87 -17.87 -5.94
N LEU A 109 34.96 -17.34 -6.78
CA LEU A 109 35.14 -17.25 -8.23
C LEU A 109 36.17 -16.17 -8.63
N LEU A 110 36.23 -15.07 -7.87
CA LEU A 110 37.18 -13.98 -8.06
C LEU A 110 38.58 -14.29 -7.48
N ASN A 111 38.67 -15.10 -6.43
CA ASN A 111 39.91 -15.42 -5.71
C ASN A 111 40.63 -16.70 -6.20
N LYS A 112 40.23 -17.26 -7.36
CA LYS A 112 40.93 -18.36 -8.02
C LYS A 112 42.21 -17.87 -8.72
N GLU A 113 43.19 -18.77 -8.90
CA GLU A 113 44.39 -18.49 -9.71
C GLU A 113 44.06 -18.07 -11.16
N GLN A 114 42.94 -18.59 -11.69
CA GLN A 114 42.29 -18.11 -12.91
C GLN A 114 40.86 -17.66 -12.57
N PRO A 115 40.61 -16.35 -12.41
CA PRO A 115 39.29 -15.82 -12.04
C PRO A 115 38.21 -16.12 -13.10
N GLN A 116 37.07 -16.64 -12.65
CA GLN A 116 35.94 -16.99 -13.53
C GLN A 116 34.98 -15.79 -13.65
N LEU A 117 35.41 -14.78 -14.40
CA LEU A 117 34.73 -13.47 -14.44
C LEU A 117 33.30 -13.52 -14.99
N GLY A 118 33.00 -14.37 -15.99
CA GLY A 118 31.64 -14.51 -16.53
C GLY A 118 30.63 -14.94 -15.48
N GLU A 119 30.85 -16.12 -14.87
CA GLU A 119 29.99 -16.63 -13.80
C GLU A 119 29.94 -15.69 -12.58
N ALA A 120 31.05 -14.99 -12.27
CA ALA A 120 31.07 -13.99 -11.21
C ALA A 120 30.17 -12.77 -11.52
N ILE A 121 30.10 -12.33 -12.78
CA ILE A 121 29.21 -11.23 -13.22
C ILE A 121 27.75 -11.66 -13.13
N ASP A 122 27.38 -12.81 -13.69
CA ASP A 122 25.99 -13.30 -13.69
C ASP A 122 25.45 -13.43 -12.25
N ARG A 123 26.28 -13.97 -11.34
CA ARG A 123 25.95 -14.07 -9.90
C ARG A 123 25.93 -12.72 -9.19
N GLN A 124 26.77 -11.76 -9.58
CA GLN A 124 26.70 -10.41 -9.04
C GLN A 124 25.41 -9.70 -9.45
N GLU A 125 24.93 -9.89 -10.67
CA GLU A 125 23.65 -9.33 -11.13
C GLU A 125 22.47 -9.93 -10.34
N GLU A 126 22.43 -11.26 -10.18
CA GLU A 126 21.44 -11.94 -9.33
C GLU A 126 21.48 -11.42 -7.88
N LEU A 127 22.67 -11.35 -7.28
CA LEU A 127 22.90 -10.84 -5.93
C LEU A 127 22.42 -9.40 -5.77
N VAL A 128 22.69 -8.52 -6.74
CA VAL A 128 22.25 -7.13 -6.74
C VAL A 128 20.71 -7.05 -6.84
N GLY A 129 20.07 -7.92 -7.61
CA GLY A 129 18.61 -8.05 -7.63
C GLY A 129 18.04 -8.45 -6.26
N GLN A 130 18.63 -9.46 -5.62
CA GLN A 130 18.22 -9.90 -4.29
C GLN A 130 18.41 -8.81 -3.21
N LEU A 131 19.51 -8.05 -3.28
CA LEU A 131 19.79 -6.94 -2.37
C LEU A 131 18.84 -5.75 -2.58
N LYS A 132 18.40 -5.47 -3.81
CA LYS A 132 17.34 -4.47 -4.09
C LYS A 132 16.02 -4.89 -3.46
N ASN A 133 15.56 -6.12 -3.70
CA ASN A 133 14.33 -6.64 -3.10
C ASN A 133 14.35 -6.59 -1.56
N LEU A 134 15.53 -6.78 -0.95
CA LEU A 134 15.71 -6.65 0.50
C LEU A 134 15.64 -5.19 0.98
N LEU A 135 16.19 -4.25 0.21
CA LEU A 135 16.08 -2.81 0.48
C LEU A 135 14.63 -2.32 0.34
N ASP A 136 13.94 -2.72 -0.72
CA ASP A 136 12.53 -2.38 -0.98
C ASP A 136 11.64 -2.89 0.16
N LEU A 137 11.90 -4.11 0.66
CA LEU A 137 11.25 -4.63 1.86
C LEU A 137 11.54 -3.74 3.08
N LEU A 138 12.79 -3.41 3.37
CA LEU A 138 13.16 -2.57 4.52
C LEU A 138 12.59 -1.14 4.45
N GLN A 139 12.30 -0.63 3.24
CA GLN A 139 11.67 0.67 3.03
C GLN A 139 10.13 0.62 3.01
N SER A 140 9.52 -0.58 2.98
CA SER A 140 8.06 -0.76 2.80
C SER A 140 7.18 -0.10 3.88
N GLU A 141 7.67 0.05 5.11
CA GLU A 141 6.94 0.66 6.22
C GLU A 141 6.88 2.19 6.11
N ASP A 142 8.04 2.84 5.92
CA ASP A 142 8.12 4.27 5.60
C ASP A 142 7.28 4.56 4.34
N ARG A 143 7.42 3.71 3.32
CA ARG A 143 6.70 3.78 2.03
C ARG A 143 5.19 3.65 2.17
N ARG A 144 4.66 2.77 3.02
CA ARG A 144 3.21 2.66 3.27
C ARG A 144 2.66 3.98 3.82
N SER A 145 3.32 4.58 4.81
CA SER A 145 2.86 5.86 5.36
C SER A 145 3.02 7.02 4.37
N GLU A 146 4.03 6.98 3.48
CA GLU A 146 4.16 7.93 2.37
C GLU A 146 3.01 7.80 1.37
N ILE A 147 2.64 6.58 0.98
CA ILE A 147 1.52 6.32 0.06
C ILE A 147 0.20 6.79 0.67
N GLU A 148 -0.08 6.49 1.94
CA GLU A 148 -1.29 6.96 2.64
C GLU A 148 -1.36 8.50 2.66
N LYS A 149 -0.25 9.19 2.98
CA LYS A 149 -0.16 10.66 2.98
C LYS A 149 -0.35 11.26 1.57
N GLU A 150 0.28 10.68 0.56
CA GLU A 150 0.17 11.17 -0.83
C GLU A 150 -1.24 10.90 -1.39
N LYS A 151 -1.86 9.75 -1.08
CA LYS A 151 -3.27 9.47 -1.41
C LYS A 151 -4.19 10.53 -0.82
N GLN A 152 -4.07 10.82 0.49
CA GLN A 152 -4.89 11.85 1.15
C GLN A 152 -4.68 13.23 0.51
N ARG A 153 -3.43 13.61 0.25
CA ARG A 153 -3.07 14.86 -0.43
C ARG A 153 -3.73 14.96 -1.81
N LEU A 154 -3.61 13.93 -2.64
CA LEU A 154 -4.16 13.90 -3.99
C LEU A 154 -5.71 13.88 -3.97
N GLN A 155 -6.34 13.20 -3.01
CA GLN A 155 -7.79 13.26 -2.80
C GLN A 155 -8.27 14.67 -2.44
N ASP A 156 -7.54 15.40 -1.59
CA ASP A 156 -7.87 16.79 -1.24
C ASP A 156 -7.76 17.71 -2.47
N LEU A 157 -6.72 17.54 -3.30
CA LEU A 157 -6.58 18.29 -4.55
C LEU A 157 -7.71 17.96 -5.55
N LEU A 158 -8.08 16.68 -5.67
CA LEU A 158 -9.16 16.22 -6.53
C LEU A 158 -10.53 16.76 -6.07
N LYS A 159 -10.75 16.88 -4.76
CA LYS A 159 -11.94 17.53 -4.19
C LYS A 159 -12.00 19.02 -4.54
N ASP A 160 -10.88 19.73 -4.42
CA ASP A 160 -10.76 21.14 -4.81
C ASP A 160 -11.01 21.33 -6.33
N ILE A 161 -10.45 20.46 -7.18
CA ILE A 161 -10.66 20.47 -8.64
C ILE A 161 -12.10 20.17 -9.03
N ASN A 162 -12.73 19.11 -8.49
CA ASN A 162 -14.13 18.79 -8.80
C ASN A 162 -15.07 19.95 -8.41
N LYS A 163 -14.79 20.64 -7.29
CA LYS A 163 -15.53 21.85 -6.87
C LYS A 163 -15.37 22.99 -7.88
N MET A 164 -14.18 23.20 -8.43
CA MET A 164 -13.98 24.20 -9.50
C MET A 164 -14.68 23.81 -10.80
N ILE A 165 -14.61 22.53 -11.22
CA ILE A 165 -15.33 22.02 -12.41
C ILE A 165 -16.85 22.28 -12.27
N GLY A 166 -17.43 22.06 -11.09
CA GLY A 166 -18.83 22.36 -10.82
C GLY A 166 -19.14 23.84 -10.99
N LYS A 167 -18.40 24.73 -10.30
CA LYS A 167 -18.57 26.18 -10.42
C LYS A 167 -18.40 26.68 -11.87
N GLU A 168 -17.41 26.18 -12.59
CA GLU A 168 -17.11 26.60 -13.95
C GLU A 168 -18.25 26.21 -14.91
N LYS A 169 -18.79 25.00 -14.77
CA LYS A 169 -20.00 24.56 -15.48
C LYS A 169 -21.22 25.42 -15.16
N ASP A 170 -21.40 25.85 -13.91
CA ASP A 170 -22.49 26.75 -13.51
C ASP A 170 -22.37 28.14 -14.14
N VAL A 171 -21.14 28.70 -14.21
CA VAL A 171 -20.90 30.02 -14.85
C VAL A 171 -21.08 29.90 -16.37
N ARG A 172 -20.56 28.83 -16.99
CA ARG A 172 -20.74 28.50 -18.41
C ARG A 172 -22.20 28.36 -18.81
N ALA A 173 -23.00 27.63 -18.02
CA ALA A 173 -24.44 27.51 -18.21
C ALA A 173 -25.20 28.84 -17.92
N GLY A 174 -24.62 29.76 -17.15
CA GLY A 174 -25.10 31.13 -17.01
C GLY A 174 -24.82 31.97 -18.25
N THR A 175 -23.62 31.86 -18.81
CA THR A 175 -23.21 32.54 -20.06
C THR A 175 -24.11 32.14 -21.22
N GLU A 176 -24.41 30.84 -21.39
CA GLU A 176 -25.32 30.33 -22.42
C GLU A 176 -26.77 30.82 -22.27
N ARG A 177 -27.25 30.99 -21.03
CA ARG A 177 -28.61 31.51 -20.75
C ARG A 177 -28.73 33.03 -20.89
N GLY A 178 -27.62 33.73 -21.11
CA GLY A 178 -27.59 35.20 -21.18
C GLY A 178 -27.75 35.89 -19.82
N ASP A 179 -27.29 35.26 -18.73
CA ASP A 179 -27.22 35.90 -17.41
C ASP A 179 -26.28 37.14 -17.46
N ASP A 180 -26.46 38.09 -16.51
CA ASP A 180 -25.69 39.34 -16.45
C ASP A 180 -24.17 39.11 -16.47
N THR A 181 -23.48 39.63 -17.50
CA THR A 181 -22.06 39.33 -17.73
C THR A 181 -21.13 39.88 -16.64
N LYS A 182 -21.52 40.93 -15.90
CA LYS A 182 -20.73 41.47 -14.78
C LYS A 182 -20.82 40.54 -13.57
N LYS A 183 -22.00 39.99 -13.27
CA LYS A 183 -22.19 38.97 -12.23
C LYS A 183 -21.47 37.67 -12.60
N LEU A 184 -21.51 37.26 -13.87
CA LEU A 184 -20.74 36.10 -14.34
C LEU A 184 -19.23 36.35 -14.23
N ALA A 185 -18.72 37.52 -14.62
CA ALA A 185 -17.30 37.87 -14.48
C ALA A 185 -16.84 37.83 -13.02
N GLY A 186 -17.67 38.29 -12.07
CA GLY A 186 -17.37 38.18 -10.64
C GLY A 186 -17.26 36.72 -10.15
N LYS A 187 -18.19 35.85 -10.57
CA LYS A 187 -18.09 34.41 -10.27
C LYS A 187 -16.83 33.78 -10.91
N GLN A 188 -16.53 34.13 -12.15
CA GLN A 188 -15.36 33.66 -12.89
C GLN A 188 -14.05 34.08 -12.20
N GLU A 189 -13.97 35.31 -11.70
CA GLU A 189 -12.85 35.79 -10.88
C GLU A 189 -12.66 34.97 -9.60
N ASP A 190 -13.74 34.55 -8.95
CA ASP A 190 -13.63 33.73 -7.74
C ASP A 190 -13.20 32.29 -8.02
N ILE A 191 -13.52 31.74 -9.19
CA ILE A 191 -12.99 30.44 -9.65
C ILE A 191 -11.50 30.55 -9.98
N ALA A 192 -11.10 31.60 -10.72
CA ALA A 192 -9.68 31.86 -11.02
C ALA A 192 -8.83 32.07 -9.75
N LYS A 193 -9.36 32.76 -8.74
CA LYS A 193 -8.72 32.90 -7.41
C LYS A 193 -8.60 31.56 -6.68
N ASP A 194 -9.60 30.68 -6.77
CA ASP A 194 -9.52 29.35 -6.16
C ASP A 194 -8.51 28.45 -6.90
N ALA A 195 -8.42 28.54 -8.23
CA ALA A 195 -7.41 27.85 -9.03
C ALA A 195 -5.98 28.32 -8.70
N ASP A 196 -5.77 29.63 -8.55
CA ASP A 196 -4.47 30.18 -8.18
C ASP A 196 -4.04 29.79 -6.75
N LYS A 197 -4.97 29.84 -5.76
CA LYS A 197 -4.74 29.31 -4.41
C LYS A 197 -4.38 27.82 -4.43
N LEU A 198 -5.05 27.03 -5.28
CA LEU A 198 -4.75 25.61 -5.42
C LEU A 198 -3.36 25.39 -6.03
N GLY A 199 -2.98 26.18 -7.04
CA GLY A 199 -1.64 26.19 -7.61
C GLY A 199 -0.57 26.49 -6.55
N GLN A 200 -0.75 27.56 -5.76
CA GLN A 200 0.15 27.91 -4.66
C GLN A 200 0.21 26.83 -3.56
N LYS A 201 -0.92 26.18 -3.23
CA LYS A 201 -0.99 25.04 -2.28
C LYS A 201 -0.17 23.86 -2.80
N ILE A 202 -0.30 23.53 -4.09
CA ILE A 202 0.50 22.47 -4.73
C ILE A 202 1.99 22.83 -4.71
N ASP A 203 2.36 24.05 -5.12
CA ASP A 203 3.77 24.46 -5.21
C ASP A 203 4.45 24.47 -3.83
N LYS A 204 3.72 24.84 -2.77
CA LYS A 204 4.21 24.74 -1.38
C LYS A 204 4.41 23.29 -0.95
N GLN A 205 3.45 22.41 -1.24
CA GLN A 205 3.55 20.99 -0.89
C GLN A 205 4.65 20.27 -1.69
N ASP A 206 4.83 20.62 -2.98
CA ASP A 206 5.93 20.10 -3.81
C ASP A 206 7.29 20.60 -3.29
N ALA A 207 7.41 21.87 -2.86
CA ALA A 207 8.62 22.36 -2.23
C ALA A 207 8.92 21.62 -0.92
N GLU A 208 7.92 21.45 -0.04
CA GLU A 208 8.05 20.68 1.22
C GLU A 208 8.47 19.23 0.95
N LYS A 209 7.90 18.57 -0.05
CA LYS A 209 8.23 17.18 -0.44
C LYS A 209 9.64 17.05 -1.04
N ASN A 210 10.11 18.07 -1.77
CA ASN A 210 11.45 18.08 -2.36
C ASN A 210 12.53 18.67 -1.42
N GLY A 211 12.19 19.05 -0.18
CA GLY A 211 13.12 19.66 0.78
C GLY A 211 13.56 21.07 0.40
N GLU A 212 12.78 21.77 -0.43
CA GLU A 212 13.09 23.12 -0.89
C GLU A 212 12.46 24.19 0.02
N PRO A 213 13.09 25.37 0.21
CA PRO A 213 12.44 26.48 0.88
C PRO A 213 11.18 26.88 0.11
N PRO A 214 10.06 27.20 0.80
CA PRO A 214 8.79 27.48 0.13
C PRO A 214 8.93 28.68 -0.81
N PRO A 215 8.31 28.65 -2.02
CA PRO A 215 8.59 29.60 -3.11
C PRO A 215 8.27 31.06 -2.81
N ASN A 216 7.64 31.36 -1.66
CA ASN A 216 7.31 32.70 -1.22
C ASN A 216 8.36 33.34 -0.28
N SER A 217 9.53 32.73 -0.07
CA SER A 217 10.67 33.36 0.62
C SER A 217 11.39 34.41 -0.24
N LYS A 218 10.65 35.37 -0.81
CA LYS A 218 11.23 36.54 -1.49
C LYS A 218 11.73 37.55 -0.46
N SER A 219 13.02 37.42 -0.15
CA SER A 219 13.95 38.47 0.29
C SER A 219 13.33 39.83 0.65
N GLN A 220 12.95 40.02 1.92
CA GLN A 220 13.00 41.37 2.49
C GLN A 220 14.46 41.82 2.47
N LYS A 221 14.80 42.78 1.61
CA LYS A 221 16.04 43.54 1.73
C LYS A 221 16.00 44.30 3.05
N SER A 222 16.71 43.78 4.05
CA SER A 222 17.14 44.60 5.18
C SER A 222 18.25 45.53 4.70
N ASP A 223 17.88 46.76 4.32
CA ASP A 223 18.88 47.84 4.23
C ASP A 223 19.48 48.03 5.63
N SER A 224 20.75 47.67 5.78
CA SER A 224 21.48 47.83 7.03
C SER A 224 22.90 48.26 6.69
N LYS A 225 23.07 49.58 6.65
CA LYS A 225 24.37 50.25 6.51
C LYS A 225 25.17 50.04 7.81
N PRO A 226 26.47 49.68 7.74
CA PRO A 226 27.23 49.30 8.92
C PRO A 226 27.63 50.49 9.80
N GLY A 227 27.62 50.28 11.12
CA GLY A 227 28.04 51.26 12.12
C GLY A 227 28.24 50.60 13.48
N ASP A 228 29.48 50.25 13.79
CA ASP A 228 29.94 49.57 15.01
C ASP A 228 30.85 50.55 15.82
N PRO A 229 31.25 50.28 17.08
CA PRO A 229 30.42 50.33 18.29
C PRO A 229 30.93 51.34 19.33
N LYS A 230 30.12 51.67 20.36
CA LYS A 230 30.64 51.84 21.74
C LYS A 230 29.60 51.73 22.85
N SER A 231 30.04 51.12 23.95
CA SER A 231 29.30 50.81 25.17
C SER A 231 29.24 51.98 26.16
N THR A 232 28.22 52.00 27.03
CA THR A 232 28.43 52.19 28.48
C THR A 232 27.24 51.68 29.31
N ASP A 233 27.51 50.83 30.30
CA ASP A 233 26.57 50.47 31.38
C ASP A 233 26.31 51.65 32.32
N GLN A 234 25.08 51.81 32.85
CA GLN A 234 24.77 51.43 34.26
C GLN A 234 23.39 51.91 34.78
N LYS A 235 22.64 50.92 35.31
CA LYS A 235 21.83 50.93 36.55
C LYS A 235 20.43 51.64 36.57
N PRO A 236 19.41 51.08 37.28
CA PRO A 236 18.00 51.51 37.17
C PRO A 236 17.40 52.16 38.45
N SER A 237 16.05 52.27 38.49
CA SER A 237 15.14 52.87 39.49
C SER A 237 14.97 54.40 39.37
N ASP A 238 13.79 55.00 39.59
CA ASP A 238 12.59 54.51 40.33
C ASP A 238 11.27 55.23 39.89
N LYS A 239 10.12 54.53 40.04
CA LYS A 239 8.70 55.03 40.17
C LYS A 239 8.04 55.88 39.05
N ASP A 240 6.71 55.88 38.84
CA ASP A 240 5.53 55.26 39.50
C ASP A 240 4.74 54.39 38.46
N GLY A 241 3.83 53.44 38.73
CA GLY A 241 3.00 53.07 39.91
C GLY A 241 1.51 53.37 39.62
N LYS A 242 0.50 52.48 39.75
CA LYS A 242 0.40 51.03 40.02
C LYS A 242 -1.02 50.51 39.55
N PRO A 243 -1.32 49.20 39.51
CA PRO A 243 -2.54 48.62 38.87
C PRO A 243 -3.72 48.33 39.82
N MET A 244 -4.81 47.80 39.27
CA MET A 244 -5.90 47.12 39.99
C MET A 244 -5.51 45.70 40.44
N ASP A 245 -6.10 45.24 41.54
CA ASP A 245 -6.00 43.85 42.03
C ASP A 245 -7.35 43.36 42.56
N ASP A 246 -7.50 42.03 42.55
CA ASP A 246 -8.70 41.27 42.90
C ASP A 246 -8.95 41.19 44.42
N LYS A 247 -10.22 41.00 44.84
CA LYS A 247 -10.58 40.53 46.19
C LYS A 247 -11.89 39.75 46.23
N SER A 248 -11.77 38.51 46.69
CA SER A 248 -12.86 37.69 47.23
C SER A 248 -12.87 37.75 48.76
N ASP A 249 -14.05 37.62 49.38
CA ASP A 249 -14.21 37.23 50.80
C ASP A 249 -15.51 36.43 51.02
N LYS A 250 -15.54 35.59 52.05
CA LYS A 250 -16.56 34.55 52.41
C LYS A 250 -17.20 34.91 53.79
N PRO A 251 -17.98 34.06 54.50
CA PRO A 251 -19.01 33.04 54.16
C PRO A 251 -20.33 33.19 54.98
N ALA A 252 -21.37 32.35 54.76
CA ALA A 252 -22.34 31.89 55.79
C ALA A 252 -23.23 30.71 55.30
N GLU A 253 -23.73 29.88 56.22
CA GLU A 253 -24.56 28.67 55.99
C GLU A 253 -26.04 28.82 56.40
N ASP A 254 -26.86 27.86 55.93
CA ASP A 254 -28.14 27.35 56.48
C ASP A 254 -29.36 28.27 56.75
N GLN A 255 -30.47 28.02 56.03
CA GLN A 255 -31.71 27.41 56.61
C GLN A 255 -32.83 27.17 55.57
N LYS A 256 -33.57 26.05 55.73
CA LYS A 256 -34.89 25.72 55.14
C LYS A 256 -36.01 26.25 56.09
N PRO A 257 -37.36 26.15 55.85
CA PRO A 257 -38.14 25.68 54.68
C PRO A 257 -39.37 26.60 54.33
N GLY A 258 -40.34 26.13 53.51
CA GLY A 258 -41.76 26.59 53.64
C GLY A 258 -42.61 26.75 52.36
N ASP A 259 -43.74 26.03 52.31
CA ASP A 259 -44.86 26.07 51.36
C ASP A 259 -45.47 27.45 50.98
N THR A 260 -46.03 27.59 49.76
CA THR A 260 -47.51 27.55 49.50
C THR A 260 -47.98 27.91 48.07
N LYS A 261 -48.95 27.11 47.58
CA LYS A 261 -50.17 27.41 46.76
C LYS A 261 -50.22 28.41 45.57
N LYS A 262 -50.74 27.87 44.45
CA LYS A 262 -51.61 28.40 43.35
C LYS A 262 -52.75 29.38 43.79
N PRO A 263 -53.58 29.97 42.88
CA PRO A 263 -53.67 29.93 41.38
C PRO A 263 -53.59 31.35 40.75
N ASP A 264 -53.89 31.72 39.48
CA ASP A 264 -55.03 31.59 38.53
C ASP A 264 -54.55 32.20 37.17
N ASP A 265 -55.30 32.31 36.06
CA ASP A 265 -56.25 31.46 35.33
C ASP A 265 -56.52 32.17 33.98
N LYS A 266 -56.68 31.42 32.87
CA LYS A 266 -57.44 31.84 31.66
C LYS A 266 -57.66 30.70 30.66
N ASP A 267 -58.66 29.90 31.00
CA ASP A 267 -59.54 29.11 30.14
C ASP A 267 -59.63 29.53 28.66
N LYS A 268 -59.56 28.53 27.75
CA LYS A 268 -60.67 28.22 26.83
C LYS A 268 -60.66 26.75 26.37
N ASN A 269 -61.50 25.95 27.06
CA ASN A 269 -62.35 24.82 26.61
C ASN A 269 -62.40 24.52 25.07
N LYS A 270 -62.67 23.32 24.50
CA LYS A 270 -63.03 21.94 24.93
C LYS A 270 -63.21 21.03 23.67
N ASP A 271 -63.52 19.72 23.64
CA ASP A 271 -63.52 18.50 24.52
C ASP A 271 -63.52 17.32 23.51
N LYS A 272 -62.70 16.25 23.58
CA LYS A 272 -62.73 15.00 24.41
C LYS A 272 -63.48 13.78 23.83
N ASN A 273 -62.84 12.62 24.03
CA ASN A 273 -63.40 11.26 24.26
C ASN A 273 -64.21 10.61 23.11
N ASP A 274 -64.36 9.27 22.99
CA ASP A 274 -63.68 8.10 23.60
C ASP A 274 -63.89 6.85 22.70
N ASN A 275 -63.20 5.76 23.02
CA ASN A 275 -63.37 4.38 22.49
C ASN A 275 -64.60 3.67 23.14
N PRO A 276 -64.87 2.35 22.98
CA PRO A 276 -65.03 1.46 21.82
C PRO A 276 -66.47 0.89 21.67
N SER A 277 -66.74 0.00 20.71
CA SER A 277 -67.88 -0.96 20.78
C SER A 277 -67.65 -2.23 19.94
N ASP A 278 -68.32 -3.34 20.32
CA ASP A 278 -67.94 -4.72 20.00
C ASP A 278 -69.09 -5.57 19.38
N MET A 279 -68.72 -6.71 18.78
CA MET A 279 -69.46 -7.95 18.49
C MET A 279 -70.51 -8.11 17.35
N ASN A 280 -70.20 -9.15 16.55
CA ASN A 280 -71.06 -10.21 15.98
C ASN A 280 -72.05 -9.95 14.83
N LYS A 281 -71.83 -10.67 13.71
CA LYS A 281 -72.62 -11.90 13.41
C LYS A 281 -71.99 -12.83 12.35
N SER A 282 -72.42 -14.10 12.42
CA SER A 282 -72.02 -15.27 11.63
C SER A 282 -72.54 -15.29 10.19
N ASP A 283 -71.89 -16.04 9.27
CA ASP A 283 -72.39 -17.34 8.77
C ASP A 283 -71.58 -17.95 7.58
N LYS A 284 -71.76 -19.26 7.41
CA LYS A 284 -71.34 -20.19 6.32
C LYS A 284 -72.59 -21.06 6.01
N PRO A 285 -72.69 -21.95 4.99
CA PRO A 285 -71.86 -22.21 3.80
C PRO A 285 -72.69 -22.41 2.47
N MET A 286 -72.06 -22.89 1.39
CA MET A 286 -72.53 -23.64 0.18
C MET A 286 -71.58 -23.28 -0.99
N ASP A 287 -70.95 -24.11 -1.82
CA ASP A 287 -71.16 -25.47 -2.39
C ASP A 287 -72.38 -25.61 -3.34
N GLY A 288 -72.15 -26.02 -4.60
CA GLY A 288 -73.13 -25.81 -5.68
C GLY A 288 -72.79 -26.17 -7.14
N SER A 289 -71.93 -27.16 -7.41
CA SER A 289 -72.00 -28.07 -8.59
C SER A 289 -72.05 -27.58 -10.07
N LYS A 290 -70.93 -27.87 -10.79
CA LYS A 290 -70.86 -28.72 -12.02
C LYS A 290 -71.26 -28.11 -13.42
N PRO A 291 -71.08 -28.82 -14.58
CA PRO A 291 -69.91 -28.66 -15.45
C PRO A 291 -70.22 -28.34 -16.94
N GLN A 292 -69.19 -28.05 -17.76
CA GLN A 292 -69.15 -28.56 -19.15
C GLN A 292 -67.76 -28.53 -19.81
N ASP A 293 -67.35 -29.66 -20.38
CA ASP A 293 -66.28 -29.73 -21.38
C ASP A 293 -66.71 -29.05 -22.69
N LYS A 294 -65.73 -28.43 -23.37
CA LYS A 294 -65.66 -28.44 -24.85
C LYS A 294 -64.26 -28.11 -25.34
N GLU A 295 -63.68 -29.07 -26.04
CA GLU A 295 -62.39 -28.96 -26.72
C GLU A 295 -62.45 -27.93 -27.86
N GLY A 296 -61.36 -27.21 -28.10
CA GLY A 296 -61.32 -26.17 -29.15
C GLY A 296 -59.96 -25.50 -29.36
N LYS A 297 -59.03 -26.22 -30.01
CA LYS A 297 -57.82 -25.74 -30.74
C LYS A 297 -56.96 -24.59 -30.15
N PRO A 298 -55.67 -24.86 -29.91
CA PRO A 298 -54.60 -23.89 -30.14
C PRO A 298 -53.94 -24.09 -31.53
N SER A 299 -53.84 -23.00 -32.29
CA SER A 299 -53.04 -22.80 -33.52
C SER A 299 -52.44 -21.39 -33.40
N ASP A 300 -51.23 -21.06 -33.85
CA ASP A 300 -50.12 -21.84 -34.42
C ASP A 300 -48.83 -21.02 -34.21
N GLN A 301 -47.67 -21.68 -34.09
CA GLN A 301 -46.35 -21.28 -34.63
C GLN A 301 -45.14 -21.81 -33.83
N LYS A 302 -44.49 -22.81 -34.42
CA LYS A 302 -43.10 -23.27 -34.27
C LYS A 302 -42.83 -24.25 -35.43
N PRO A 303 -41.59 -24.70 -35.70
CA PRO A 303 -40.29 -24.03 -35.56
C PRO A 303 -39.49 -24.13 -36.89
N MET A 304 -38.23 -23.67 -36.93
CA MET A 304 -37.21 -24.32 -37.78
C MET A 304 -35.83 -24.40 -37.10
N PRO A 305 -34.97 -25.37 -37.47
CA PRO A 305 -33.89 -25.84 -36.60
C PRO A 305 -32.47 -25.53 -37.11
N ASN A 306 -31.52 -25.65 -36.18
CA ASN A 306 -30.08 -25.56 -36.38
C ASN A 306 -29.56 -26.66 -37.35
N LYS A 307 -28.66 -26.31 -38.28
CA LYS A 307 -27.84 -27.30 -39.01
C LYS A 307 -26.50 -26.73 -39.50
N SER A 308 -25.44 -27.46 -39.21
CA SER A 308 -24.05 -27.13 -39.52
C SER A 308 -23.66 -27.45 -40.97
N GLN A 309 -22.82 -26.61 -41.59
CA GLN A 309 -21.85 -26.96 -42.65
C GLN A 309 -20.79 -25.84 -42.70
N GLN A 310 -19.53 -26.10 -42.33
CA GLN A 310 -18.48 -26.73 -43.15
C GLN A 310 -17.81 -25.73 -44.11
N GLY A 311 -16.81 -25.01 -43.61
CA GLY A 311 -15.95 -24.15 -44.42
C GLY A 311 -14.82 -24.91 -45.12
N LYS A 312 -14.45 -24.46 -46.32
CA LYS A 312 -13.17 -24.73 -46.98
C LYS A 312 -12.52 -23.40 -47.36
N PRO A 313 -11.19 -23.28 -47.31
CA PRO A 313 -10.50 -22.03 -47.60
C PRO A 313 -10.41 -21.77 -49.11
N MET A 314 -10.12 -20.52 -49.49
CA MET A 314 -9.69 -20.18 -50.84
C MET A 314 -8.48 -19.26 -50.76
N ASP A 315 -7.43 -19.61 -51.49
CA ASP A 315 -6.10 -19.00 -51.40
C ASP A 315 -6.07 -17.55 -51.91
N GLY A 316 -5.24 -16.73 -51.26
CA GLY A 316 -4.90 -15.39 -51.73
C GLY A 316 -3.73 -15.43 -52.71
N GLN A 317 -3.88 -14.78 -53.86
CA GLN A 317 -2.80 -14.50 -54.79
C GLN A 317 -2.59 -12.98 -54.85
N PRO A 318 -1.34 -12.47 -54.75
CA PRO A 318 -1.09 -11.04 -54.57
C PRO A 318 -1.16 -10.28 -55.90
N GLN A 319 -1.47 -8.98 -55.83
CA GLN A 319 -1.37 -8.09 -56.99
C GLN A 319 -0.70 -6.76 -56.60
N ASP A 320 0.23 -6.34 -57.44
CA ASP A 320 1.19 -5.27 -57.17
C ASP A 320 0.59 -3.87 -56.99
N SER A 321 1.30 -3.02 -56.25
CA SER A 321 1.09 -1.57 -56.23
C SER A 321 2.46 -0.89 -56.30
N GLN A 322 2.79 -0.31 -57.46
CA GLN A 322 3.98 0.53 -57.61
C GLN A 322 3.77 1.90 -56.93
N PRO A 323 4.84 2.55 -56.43
CA PRO A 323 4.74 3.81 -55.71
C PRO A 323 4.66 5.02 -56.65
N MET A 324 3.83 6.00 -56.27
CA MET A 324 3.83 7.36 -56.85
C MET A 324 4.66 8.32 -55.98
N PRO A 325 5.20 9.42 -56.54
CA PRO A 325 6.22 10.22 -55.87
C PRO A 325 5.67 11.17 -54.80
N MET A 326 6.47 11.42 -53.75
CA MET A 326 6.23 12.53 -52.83
C MET A 326 6.42 13.88 -53.54
N GLN A 327 5.55 14.84 -53.22
CA GLN A 327 5.77 16.26 -53.45
C GLN A 327 5.37 17.03 -52.18
N ASP A 328 6.07 18.13 -51.92
CA ASP A 328 6.20 18.75 -50.59
C ASP A 328 4.89 19.22 -49.94
N GLY A 329 4.79 18.98 -48.63
CA GLY A 329 3.75 19.48 -47.74
C GLY A 329 4.35 19.82 -46.37
N GLN A 330 4.20 21.08 -45.97
CA GLN A 330 4.86 21.72 -44.82
C GLN A 330 4.81 20.92 -43.51
N GLN A 331 5.92 20.96 -42.76
CA GLN A 331 5.98 20.52 -41.36
C GLN A 331 4.96 21.30 -40.53
N GLN A 332 4.16 20.57 -39.75
CA GLN A 332 3.36 21.11 -38.66
C GLN A 332 3.73 20.36 -37.39
N ASP A 333 4.13 21.09 -36.35
CA ASP A 333 4.74 20.52 -35.14
C ASP A 333 3.77 19.65 -34.33
N GLY A 334 3.87 18.35 -34.52
CA GLY A 334 3.27 17.31 -33.68
C GLY A 334 4.33 16.62 -32.81
N GLN A 335 5.07 17.37 -31.98
CA GLN A 335 6.16 16.81 -31.19
C GLN A 335 5.72 16.39 -29.78
N GLN A 336 6.04 15.15 -29.45
CA GLN A 336 5.61 14.39 -28.27
C GLN A 336 6.00 15.04 -26.93
N ASP A 337 5.02 15.50 -26.14
CA ASP A 337 5.23 15.94 -24.74
C ASP A 337 5.20 14.74 -23.75
N ASN A 338 5.95 13.67 -24.08
CA ASN A 338 6.09 12.46 -23.23
C ASN A 338 7.56 12.11 -22.92
N GLN A 339 8.45 13.11 -22.94
CA GLN A 339 9.79 13.04 -22.35
C GLN A 339 9.99 14.21 -21.39
N GLN A 340 9.27 14.18 -20.26
CA GLN A 340 9.65 15.03 -19.14
C GLN A 340 10.95 14.47 -18.55
N GLN A 341 12.01 15.27 -18.62
CA GLN A 341 13.37 14.88 -18.27
C GLN A 341 13.45 14.30 -16.84
N ASN A 342 14.11 13.14 -16.72
CA ASN A 342 14.59 12.62 -15.45
C ASN A 342 15.70 13.54 -14.90
N ASP A 343 15.30 14.59 -14.20
CA ASP A 343 16.15 15.24 -13.19
C ASP A 343 15.73 14.66 -11.82
N PRO A 344 16.53 13.77 -11.19
CA PRO A 344 16.08 12.90 -10.10
C PRO A 344 15.91 13.60 -8.74
N LYS A 345 15.52 14.89 -8.73
CA LYS A 345 15.47 15.74 -7.53
C LYS A 345 14.22 16.63 -7.38
N LYS A 346 13.27 16.63 -8.33
CA LYS A 346 12.00 17.37 -8.17
C LYS A 346 10.77 16.59 -8.61
N GLN A 347 10.08 15.97 -7.66
CA GLN A 347 8.72 15.48 -7.89
C GLN A 347 7.77 16.68 -7.96
N LYS A 348 7.11 16.86 -9.11
CA LYS A 348 6.01 17.80 -9.29
C LYS A 348 4.68 17.06 -9.23
N THR A 349 3.67 17.64 -8.61
CA THR A 349 2.30 17.11 -8.60
C THR A 349 1.73 17.07 -10.03
N PRO A 350 1.33 15.90 -10.55
CA PRO A 350 0.79 15.83 -11.90
C PRO A 350 -0.60 16.46 -11.99
N GLY A 351 -0.94 16.98 -13.18
CA GLY A 351 -2.08 17.89 -13.35
C GLY A 351 -1.79 19.36 -13.00
N ARG A 352 -0.67 19.70 -12.33
CA ARG A 352 -0.33 21.11 -11.99
C ARG A 352 -0.15 22.04 -13.20
N LYS A 353 0.33 21.52 -14.34
CA LYS A 353 0.41 22.25 -15.63
C LYS A 353 -1.00 22.52 -16.19
N GLN A 354 -1.87 21.51 -16.18
CA GLN A 354 -3.26 21.62 -16.62
C GLN A 354 -4.07 22.60 -15.75
N LEU A 355 -3.85 22.61 -14.43
CA LEU A 355 -4.46 23.59 -13.53
C LEU A 355 -4.05 25.03 -13.88
N GLU A 356 -2.78 25.26 -14.23
CA GLU A 356 -2.30 26.58 -14.67
C GLU A 356 -2.91 27.01 -16.00
N GLU A 357 -2.90 26.11 -17.00
CA GLU A 357 -3.57 26.33 -18.28
C GLU A 357 -5.08 26.63 -18.10
N SER A 358 -5.73 26.01 -17.12
CA SER A 358 -7.14 26.30 -16.78
C SER A 358 -7.34 27.70 -16.16
N ARG A 359 -6.46 28.13 -15.26
CA ARG A 359 -6.48 29.49 -14.67
C ARG A 359 -6.32 30.55 -15.77
N ASP A 360 -5.41 30.32 -16.70
CA ASP A 360 -5.14 31.28 -17.78
C ASP A 360 -6.32 31.36 -18.77
N ALA A 361 -7.03 30.25 -19.00
CA ALA A 361 -8.30 30.26 -19.75
C ALA A 361 -9.42 30.99 -18.98
N MET A 362 -9.59 30.74 -17.67
CA MET A 362 -10.52 31.51 -16.82
C MET A 362 -10.22 33.02 -16.87
N GLN A 363 -8.96 33.41 -16.91
CA GLN A 363 -8.56 34.82 -17.01
C GLN A 363 -9.00 35.46 -18.34
N ARG A 364 -8.89 34.73 -19.46
CA ARG A 364 -9.42 35.18 -20.76
C ARG A 364 -10.96 35.23 -20.76
N ALA A 365 -11.63 34.26 -20.13
CA ALA A 365 -13.09 34.29 -19.94
C ALA A 365 -13.54 35.53 -19.15
N ILE A 366 -12.84 35.91 -18.07
CA ILE A 366 -13.11 37.14 -17.30
C ILE A 366 -13.04 38.38 -18.19
N GLU A 367 -12.04 38.46 -19.07
CA GLU A 367 -11.90 39.57 -20.00
C GLU A 367 -13.03 39.65 -21.03
N GLU A 368 -13.39 38.54 -21.68
CA GLU A 368 -14.47 38.55 -22.68
C GLU A 368 -15.85 38.79 -22.04
N LEU A 369 -16.11 38.33 -20.81
CA LEU A 369 -17.31 38.70 -20.05
C LEU A 369 -17.35 40.20 -19.73
N LYS A 370 -16.22 40.80 -19.35
CA LYS A 370 -16.09 42.26 -19.13
C LYS A 370 -16.26 43.06 -20.42
N LYS A 371 -15.81 42.53 -21.57
CA LYS A 371 -16.03 43.07 -22.93
C LYS A 371 -17.46 42.82 -23.46
N GLN A 372 -18.35 42.20 -22.67
CA GLN A 372 -19.73 41.83 -23.04
C GLN A 372 -19.83 40.89 -24.26
N LYS A 373 -18.87 39.96 -24.38
CA LYS A 373 -18.82 38.96 -25.45
C LYS A 373 -19.06 37.54 -24.90
N PRO A 374 -20.31 37.15 -24.61
CA PRO A 374 -20.61 35.84 -24.03
C PRO A 374 -20.17 34.67 -24.92
N ALA A 375 -20.21 34.81 -26.25
CA ALA A 375 -19.84 33.75 -27.19
C ALA A 375 -18.33 33.51 -27.34
N ASP A 376 -17.48 34.46 -26.94
CA ASP A 376 -16.04 34.25 -26.84
C ASP A 376 -15.67 33.77 -25.43
N ALA A 377 -16.31 34.33 -24.40
CA ALA A 377 -16.18 33.85 -23.03
C ALA A 377 -16.55 32.37 -22.86
N SER A 378 -17.60 31.89 -23.52
CA SER A 378 -18.03 30.49 -23.42
C SER A 378 -17.00 29.50 -23.97
N LYS A 379 -16.20 29.89 -24.97
CA LYS A 379 -15.11 29.06 -25.51
C LYS A 379 -13.98 28.91 -24.49
N GLU A 380 -13.59 30.02 -23.87
CA GLU A 380 -12.55 30.05 -22.83
C GLU A 380 -13.00 29.31 -21.56
N GLN A 381 -14.30 29.35 -21.22
CA GLN A 381 -14.91 28.54 -20.17
C GLN A 381 -14.88 27.05 -20.51
N ASP A 382 -15.25 26.65 -21.74
CA ASP A 382 -15.17 25.27 -22.19
C ASP A 382 -13.72 24.74 -22.19
N ASP A 383 -12.75 25.57 -22.57
CA ASP A 383 -11.32 25.25 -22.44
C ASP A 383 -10.85 25.16 -20.98
N ALA A 384 -11.31 26.03 -20.08
CA ALA A 384 -11.03 25.93 -18.65
C ALA A 384 -11.59 24.63 -18.05
N ILE A 385 -12.83 24.26 -18.38
CA ILE A 385 -13.46 22.98 -17.98
C ILE A 385 -12.64 21.81 -18.51
N ARG A 386 -12.25 21.82 -19.78
CA ARG A 386 -11.42 20.78 -20.41
C ARG A 386 -10.09 20.62 -19.66
N LYS A 387 -9.41 21.73 -19.35
CA LYS A 387 -8.14 21.71 -18.62
C LYS A 387 -8.27 21.25 -17.18
N LEU A 388 -9.33 21.60 -16.48
CA LEU A 388 -9.61 21.03 -15.15
C LEU A 388 -9.90 19.52 -15.22
N MET A 389 -10.56 19.02 -16.27
CA MET A 389 -10.77 17.57 -16.48
C MET A 389 -9.46 16.85 -16.80
N GLU A 390 -8.60 17.40 -17.67
CA GLU A 390 -7.24 16.88 -17.92
C GLU A 390 -6.38 16.86 -16.63
N ALA A 391 -6.57 17.83 -15.71
CA ALA A 391 -5.91 17.84 -14.41
C ALA A 391 -6.44 16.75 -13.46
N LYS A 392 -7.78 16.57 -13.43
CA LYS A 392 -8.46 15.54 -12.64
C LYS A 392 -7.97 14.14 -13.04
N GLU A 393 -8.02 13.81 -14.33
CA GLU A 393 -7.65 12.50 -14.87
C GLU A 393 -6.21 12.11 -14.49
N LYS A 394 -5.26 13.05 -14.56
CA LYS A 394 -3.86 12.82 -14.16
C LYS A 394 -3.68 12.52 -12.68
N ILE A 395 -4.52 13.11 -11.82
CA ILE A 395 -4.51 12.84 -10.37
C ILE A 395 -5.17 11.48 -10.08
N GLU A 396 -6.24 11.14 -10.81
CA GLU A 396 -6.93 9.85 -10.67
C GLU A 396 -6.07 8.65 -11.10
N GLU A 397 -5.31 8.79 -12.19
CA GLU A 397 -4.36 7.78 -12.66
C GLU A 397 -3.30 7.47 -11.59
N ILE A 398 -2.75 8.49 -10.93
CA ILE A 398 -1.74 8.31 -9.87
C ILE A 398 -2.38 7.78 -8.59
N LEU A 399 -3.59 8.23 -8.25
CA LEU A 399 -4.35 7.62 -7.17
C LEU A 399 -4.64 6.14 -7.43
N ARG A 400 -4.78 5.68 -8.69
CA ARG A 400 -4.86 4.26 -9.03
C ARG A 400 -3.52 3.57 -8.82
N GLN A 401 -2.43 4.12 -9.35
CA GLN A 401 -1.08 3.57 -9.20
C GLN A 401 -0.65 3.42 -7.73
N LEU A 402 -0.94 4.42 -6.88
CA LEU A 402 -0.67 4.39 -5.44
C LEU A 402 -1.53 3.36 -4.69
N ARG A 403 -2.80 3.17 -5.09
CA ARG A 403 -3.66 2.09 -4.55
C ARG A 403 -3.12 0.71 -4.93
N GLU A 404 -2.73 0.51 -6.19
CA GLU A 404 -2.09 -0.73 -6.64
C GLU A 404 -0.77 -1.02 -5.91
N GLU A 405 0.00 0.02 -5.56
CA GLU A 405 1.25 -0.11 -4.79
C GLU A 405 0.99 -0.49 -3.32
N GLU A 406 0.07 0.22 -2.65
CA GLU A 406 -0.40 -0.07 -1.30
C GLU A 406 -0.93 -1.51 -1.18
N GLN A 407 -1.76 -1.94 -2.12
CA GLN A 407 -2.30 -3.30 -2.20
C GLN A 407 -1.16 -4.33 -2.29
N LYS A 408 -0.15 -4.11 -3.15
CA LYS A 408 1.01 -5.02 -3.26
C LYS A 408 1.84 -5.08 -1.98
N LEU A 409 2.10 -3.94 -1.33
CA LEU A 409 2.79 -3.91 -0.04
C LEU A 409 2.01 -4.68 1.04
N MET A 410 0.69 -4.54 1.04
CA MET A 410 -0.19 -5.27 1.97
C MET A 410 -0.20 -6.78 1.70
N LEU A 411 -0.37 -7.20 0.43
CA LEU A 411 -0.33 -8.60 0.02
C LEU A 411 1.01 -9.24 0.42
N ALA A 412 2.13 -8.58 0.16
CA ALA A 412 3.46 -9.04 0.54
C ALA A 412 3.65 -9.11 2.07
N ALA A 413 3.10 -8.14 2.83
CA ALA A 413 3.14 -8.15 4.28
C ALA A 413 2.33 -9.31 4.89
N LEU A 414 1.15 -9.61 4.34
CA LEU A 414 0.33 -10.77 4.71
C LEU A 414 1.00 -12.09 4.33
N GLU A 415 1.54 -12.21 3.12
CA GLU A 415 2.21 -13.42 2.64
C GLU A 415 3.42 -13.77 3.51
N ALA A 416 4.28 -12.78 3.81
CA ALA A 416 5.44 -12.97 4.69
C ALA A 416 5.04 -13.40 6.12
N ARG A 417 3.92 -12.87 6.62
CA ARG A 417 3.36 -13.22 7.93
C ARG A 417 2.83 -14.64 7.95
N PHE A 418 2.06 -15.06 6.94
CA PHE A 418 1.57 -16.44 6.83
C PHE A 418 2.71 -17.44 6.60
N LYS A 419 3.76 -17.09 5.84
CA LYS A 419 4.98 -17.91 5.71
C LYS A 419 5.70 -18.12 7.04
N LYS A 420 5.83 -17.07 7.86
CA LYS A 420 6.39 -17.14 9.23
C LYS A 420 5.56 -18.09 10.10
N MET A 421 4.23 -17.96 10.09
CA MET A 421 3.31 -18.85 10.82
C MET A 421 3.43 -20.30 10.34
N LEU A 422 3.46 -20.53 9.02
CA LEU A 422 3.56 -21.87 8.43
C LEU A 422 4.87 -22.57 8.80
N ALA A 423 6.00 -21.84 8.73
CA ALA A 423 7.31 -22.37 9.13
C ALA A 423 7.34 -22.77 10.61
N ALA A 424 6.75 -21.95 11.50
CA ALA A 424 6.62 -22.27 12.91
C ALA A 424 5.69 -23.48 13.13
N GLN A 425 4.53 -23.52 12.47
CA GLN A 425 3.54 -24.60 12.61
C GLN A 425 4.11 -25.96 12.15
N LEU A 426 4.87 -26.00 11.06
CA LEU A 426 5.52 -27.21 10.56
C LEU A 426 6.53 -27.78 11.56
N ILE A 427 7.30 -26.92 12.24
CA ILE A 427 8.23 -27.31 13.30
C ILE A 427 7.45 -27.87 14.50
N ILE A 428 6.44 -27.14 14.97
CA ILE A 428 5.61 -27.53 16.11
C ILE A 428 4.94 -28.89 15.85
N TYR A 429 4.21 -29.03 14.74
CA TYR A 429 3.55 -30.29 14.34
C TYR A 429 4.52 -31.48 14.32
N HIS A 430 5.70 -31.31 13.73
CA HIS A 430 6.68 -32.39 13.64
C HIS A 430 7.22 -32.80 15.03
N ASP A 431 7.43 -31.83 15.92
CA ASP A 431 7.85 -32.11 17.30
C ASP A 431 6.68 -32.64 18.17
N THR A 432 5.42 -32.24 17.94
CA THR A 432 4.22 -32.86 18.52
C THR A 432 4.11 -34.34 18.12
N VAL A 433 4.31 -34.66 16.84
CA VAL A 433 4.32 -36.05 16.33
C VAL A 433 5.44 -36.88 16.95
N ARG A 434 6.64 -36.30 17.15
CA ARG A 434 7.75 -36.95 17.86
C ARG A 434 7.43 -37.17 19.33
N LEU A 435 6.84 -36.17 19.97
CA LEU A 435 6.48 -36.17 21.39
C LEU A 435 5.39 -37.21 21.70
N SER A 436 4.42 -37.39 20.80
CA SER A 436 3.38 -38.43 20.90
C SER A 436 3.90 -39.87 20.85
N LYS A 437 5.16 -40.06 20.41
CA LYS A 437 5.85 -41.36 20.32
C LYS A 437 6.86 -41.59 21.44
N ALA A 438 7.01 -40.63 22.37
CA ALA A 438 7.92 -40.77 23.50
C ALA A 438 7.39 -41.80 24.51
N GLY A 439 8.29 -42.64 25.03
CA GLY A 439 7.94 -43.68 26.01
C GLY A 439 7.74 -43.15 27.43
N ASP A 440 7.16 -44.00 28.28
CA ASP A 440 6.78 -43.67 29.67
C ASP A 440 7.94 -43.14 30.55
N SER A 441 9.18 -43.51 30.24
CA SER A 441 10.38 -43.03 30.96
C SER A 441 10.70 -41.54 30.73
N GLU A 442 10.13 -40.91 29.70
CA GLU A 442 10.35 -39.49 29.38
C GLU A 442 9.18 -38.58 29.79
N LYS A 443 8.18 -39.04 30.57
CA LYS A 443 6.96 -38.27 30.88
C LYS A 443 7.19 -36.83 31.38
N ALA A 444 8.13 -36.62 32.32
CA ALA A 444 8.42 -35.28 32.84
C ALA A 444 9.13 -34.37 31.81
N THR A 445 10.07 -34.91 31.03
CA THR A 445 10.72 -34.18 29.94
C THR A 445 9.77 -33.94 28.76
N ALA A 446 8.80 -34.83 28.56
CA ALA A 446 7.76 -34.70 27.55
C ALA A 446 6.78 -33.57 27.88
N GLN A 447 6.32 -33.48 29.12
CA GLN A 447 5.46 -32.37 29.57
C GLN A 447 6.16 -31.01 29.42
N ALA A 448 7.45 -30.92 29.79
CA ALA A 448 8.25 -29.71 29.58
C ALA A 448 8.47 -29.35 28.10
N ARG A 449 8.50 -30.34 27.19
CA ARG A 449 8.49 -30.10 25.74
C ARG A 449 7.13 -29.60 25.26
N ALA A 450 6.02 -30.21 25.71
CA ALA A 450 4.67 -29.81 25.32
C ALA A 450 4.36 -28.35 25.67
N VAL A 451 4.76 -27.89 26.86
CA VAL A 451 4.66 -26.47 27.26
C VAL A 451 5.45 -25.53 26.34
N LYS A 452 6.61 -25.94 25.81
CA LYS A 452 7.36 -25.15 24.83
C LYS A 452 6.67 -25.09 23.47
N LEU A 453 6.02 -26.18 23.04
CA LEU A 453 5.23 -26.19 21.82
C LEU A 453 4.00 -25.27 21.95
N SER A 454 3.32 -25.29 23.11
CA SER A 454 2.26 -24.33 23.46
C SER A 454 2.73 -22.87 23.41
N GLN A 455 3.96 -22.56 23.86
CA GLN A 455 4.55 -21.22 23.71
C GLN A 455 4.81 -20.84 22.24
N GLY A 456 5.19 -21.79 21.39
CA GLY A 456 5.30 -21.58 19.93
C GLY A 456 3.94 -21.26 19.29
N GLU A 457 2.90 -22.01 19.65
CA GLU A 457 1.51 -21.73 19.22
C GLU A 457 1.04 -20.33 19.67
N GLN A 458 1.46 -19.84 20.84
CA GLN A 458 1.16 -18.48 21.28
C GLN A 458 1.80 -17.40 20.38
N GLU A 459 3.01 -17.62 19.84
CA GLU A 459 3.60 -16.71 18.86
C GLU A 459 2.81 -16.71 17.54
N ILE A 460 2.36 -17.88 17.07
CA ILE A 460 1.50 -18.02 15.89
C ILE A 460 0.15 -17.33 16.11
N LEU A 461 -0.42 -17.41 17.31
CA LEU A 461 -1.68 -16.75 17.68
C LEU A 461 -1.58 -15.22 17.55
N ILE A 462 -0.47 -14.64 18.04
CA ILE A 462 -0.19 -13.20 17.94
C ILE A 462 -0.05 -12.76 16.47
N ASP A 463 0.62 -13.56 15.65
CA ASP A 463 0.73 -13.25 14.22
C ASP A 463 -0.61 -13.39 13.48
N ALA A 464 -1.44 -14.37 13.83
CA ALA A 464 -2.81 -14.49 13.33
C ALA A 464 -3.68 -13.28 13.69
N ASP A 465 -3.57 -12.78 14.94
CA ASP A 465 -4.34 -11.61 15.38
C ASP A 465 -3.95 -10.32 14.63
N LYS A 466 -2.66 -10.06 14.43
CA LYS A 466 -2.20 -8.93 13.61
C LYS A 466 -2.59 -9.09 12.12
N ALA A 467 -2.58 -10.32 11.57
CA ALA A 467 -3.08 -10.57 10.21
C ALA A 467 -4.57 -10.22 10.08
N LEU A 468 -5.36 -10.61 11.09
CA LEU A 468 -6.79 -10.36 11.15
C LEU A 468 -7.12 -8.87 11.25
N ILE A 469 -6.30 -8.08 11.96
CA ILE A 469 -6.43 -6.62 12.03
C ILE A 469 -6.24 -6.00 10.65
N LEU A 470 -5.11 -6.29 9.98
CA LEU A 470 -4.82 -5.75 8.65
C LEU A 470 -5.93 -6.07 7.65
N LEU A 471 -6.40 -7.32 7.59
CA LEU A 471 -7.49 -7.74 6.71
C LEU A 471 -8.84 -7.07 7.03
N LYS A 472 -9.07 -6.60 8.25
CA LYS A 472 -10.29 -5.89 8.67
C LYS A 472 -10.22 -4.38 8.43
N GLU A 473 -9.03 -3.79 8.54
CA GLU A 473 -8.78 -2.38 8.23
C GLU A 473 -8.93 -2.10 6.74
N GLU A 474 -8.53 -3.07 5.90
CA GLU A 474 -8.70 -3.02 4.45
C GLU A 474 -10.18 -3.18 4.03
N GLY A 475 -10.88 -4.16 4.60
CA GLY A 475 -12.34 -4.23 4.59
C GLY A 475 -13.03 -4.68 3.29
N SER A 476 -12.30 -4.99 2.21
CA SER A 476 -12.89 -5.53 0.97
C SER A 476 -12.85 -7.06 0.87
N SER A 477 -11.96 -7.71 1.62
CA SER A 477 -11.94 -9.17 1.73
C SER A 477 -12.95 -9.69 2.77
N ILE A 478 -13.58 -10.84 2.50
CA ILE A 478 -14.64 -11.41 3.36
C ILE A 478 -14.25 -12.81 3.87
N ALA A 479 -13.86 -13.71 2.97
CA ALA A 479 -13.49 -15.09 3.28
C ALA A 479 -12.08 -15.22 3.85
N PHE A 480 -11.15 -14.32 3.48
CA PHE A 480 -9.80 -14.27 4.04
C PHE A 480 -9.82 -13.95 5.55
N PRO A 481 -10.50 -12.90 6.05
CA PRO A 481 -10.69 -12.68 7.47
C PRO A 481 -11.29 -13.86 8.22
N GLU A 482 -12.32 -14.54 7.66
CA GLU A 482 -12.91 -15.73 8.32
C GLU A 482 -11.94 -16.92 8.34
N SER A 483 -11.11 -17.11 7.31
CA SER A 483 -10.09 -18.16 7.30
C SER A 483 -9.02 -17.93 8.37
N VAL A 484 -8.55 -16.69 8.51
CA VAL A 484 -7.60 -16.30 9.57
C VAL A 484 -8.25 -16.40 10.96
N ALA A 485 -9.53 -16.05 11.11
CA ALA A 485 -10.26 -16.25 12.36
C ALA A 485 -10.43 -17.74 12.71
N GLY A 486 -10.63 -18.60 11.71
CA GLY A 486 -10.61 -20.05 11.85
C GLY A 486 -9.26 -20.57 12.37
N ILE A 487 -8.16 -20.18 11.70
CA ILE A 487 -6.78 -20.52 12.12
C ILE A 487 -6.52 -20.07 13.56
N ARG A 488 -6.83 -18.80 13.89
CA ARG A 488 -6.66 -18.25 15.23
C ARG A 488 -7.39 -19.10 16.29
N GLN A 489 -8.63 -19.52 16.02
CA GLN A 489 -9.41 -20.34 16.94
C GLN A 489 -8.84 -21.76 17.10
N ASP A 490 -8.28 -22.34 16.03
CA ASP A 490 -7.59 -23.63 16.07
C ASP A 490 -6.31 -23.56 16.88
N VAL A 491 -5.45 -22.59 16.59
CA VAL A 491 -4.21 -22.30 17.35
C VAL A 491 -4.52 -22.05 18.83
N GLN A 492 -5.59 -21.33 19.16
CA GLN A 492 -6.00 -21.13 20.55
C GLN A 492 -6.37 -22.45 21.27
N ASN A 493 -6.98 -23.41 20.56
CA ASN A 493 -7.22 -24.75 21.13
C ASN A 493 -5.89 -25.51 21.32
N LEU A 494 -4.98 -25.44 20.33
CA LEU A 494 -3.66 -26.08 20.38
C LEU A 494 -2.81 -25.59 21.56
N VAL A 495 -2.79 -24.27 21.82
CA VAL A 495 -2.13 -23.69 23.01
C VAL A 495 -2.57 -24.42 24.29
N GLY A 496 -3.89 -24.55 24.49
CA GLY A 496 -4.43 -25.21 25.68
C GLY A 496 -4.12 -26.71 25.73
N TRP A 497 -4.33 -27.43 24.62
CA TRP A 497 -4.07 -28.86 24.56
C TRP A 497 -2.59 -29.22 24.77
N LEU A 498 -1.67 -28.48 24.17
CA LEU A 498 -0.23 -28.68 24.36
C LEU A 498 0.23 -28.27 25.76
N GLN A 499 -0.42 -27.30 26.40
CA GLN A 499 -0.19 -26.97 27.81
C GLN A 499 -0.62 -28.13 28.73
N ASP A 500 -1.73 -28.81 28.41
CA ASP A 500 -2.19 -30.05 29.05
C ASP A 500 -1.39 -31.31 28.63
N ALA A 501 -0.35 -31.17 27.79
CA ALA A 501 0.41 -32.26 27.15
C ALA A 501 -0.43 -33.25 26.31
N LYS A 502 -1.60 -32.83 25.81
CA LYS A 502 -2.45 -33.58 24.88
C LYS A 502 -1.88 -33.51 23.46
N VAL A 503 -1.00 -34.45 23.14
CA VAL A 503 -0.29 -34.56 21.84
C VAL A 503 -0.87 -35.63 20.90
N GLY A 504 -2.11 -36.05 21.14
CA GLY A 504 -2.77 -37.16 20.42
C GLY A 504 -3.21 -36.83 18.99
N GLU A 505 -3.87 -37.79 18.34
CA GLU A 505 -4.32 -37.67 16.94
C GLU A 505 -5.19 -36.43 16.67
N LEU A 506 -6.04 -36.05 17.65
CA LEU A 506 -6.93 -34.89 17.54
C LEU A 506 -6.16 -33.58 17.39
N THR A 507 -5.11 -33.40 18.20
CA THR A 507 -4.18 -32.26 18.19
C THR A 507 -3.43 -32.20 16.87
N GLN A 508 -2.80 -33.33 16.49
CA GLN A 508 -2.06 -33.46 15.23
C GLN A 508 -2.92 -33.23 13.99
N ALA A 509 -4.22 -33.51 14.06
CA ALA A 509 -5.16 -33.21 12.99
C ALA A 509 -5.50 -31.72 12.90
N VAL A 510 -5.59 -30.99 14.03
CA VAL A 510 -5.77 -29.51 13.99
C VAL A 510 -4.50 -28.82 13.52
N GLU A 511 -3.33 -29.24 13.98
CA GLU A 511 -2.04 -28.72 13.50
C GLU A 511 -1.93 -28.82 11.96
N LYS A 512 -2.40 -29.94 11.37
CA LYS A 512 -2.52 -30.10 9.91
C LYS A 512 -3.57 -29.19 9.28
N ASP A 513 -4.77 -29.09 9.86
CA ASP A 513 -5.81 -28.21 9.33
C ASP A 513 -5.36 -26.72 9.34
N VAL A 514 -4.49 -26.33 10.28
CA VAL A 514 -3.82 -25.00 10.31
C VAL A 514 -2.74 -24.88 9.23
N ILE A 515 -1.87 -25.90 9.07
CA ILE A 515 -0.85 -25.94 8.00
C ILE A 515 -1.49 -25.76 6.62
N GLU A 516 -2.48 -26.59 6.29
CA GLU A 516 -3.17 -26.53 5.00
C GLU A 516 -3.85 -25.18 4.77
N ALA A 517 -4.44 -24.59 5.82
CA ALA A 517 -5.09 -23.28 5.73
C ALA A 517 -4.10 -22.14 5.47
N LEU A 518 -2.89 -22.21 6.04
CA LEU A 518 -1.83 -21.24 5.79
C LEU A 518 -1.25 -21.40 4.38
N GLU A 519 -1.06 -22.64 3.91
CA GLU A 519 -0.64 -22.94 2.53
C GLU A 519 -1.66 -22.39 1.51
N GLU A 520 -2.96 -22.66 1.70
CA GLU A 520 -4.03 -22.14 0.83
C GLU A 520 -4.11 -20.60 0.83
N LEU A 521 -3.88 -19.94 1.98
CA LEU A 521 -3.82 -18.47 2.07
C LEU A 521 -2.60 -17.91 1.31
N ILE A 522 -1.42 -18.50 1.48
CA ILE A 522 -0.19 -18.09 0.79
C ILE A 522 -0.36 -18.26 -0.73
N GLU A 523 -0.86 -19.42 -1.19
CA GLU A 523 -1.08 -19.69 -2.62
C GLU A 523 -2.08 -18.71 -3.24
N ALA A 524 -3.13 -18.33 -2.49
CA ALA A 524 -4.12 -17.38 -2.97
C ALA A 524 -3.56 -15.94 -3.06
N LEU A 525 -2.77 -15.49 -2.08
CA LEU A 525 -2.10 -14.18 -2.13
C LEU A 525 -1.05 -14.11 -3.25
N GLN A 526 -0.27 -15.16 -3.46
CA GLN A 526 0.73 -15.25 -4.54
C GLN A 526 0.09 -15.06 -5.91
N LYS A 527 -1.00 -15.79 -6.17
CA LYS A 527 -1.76 -15.68 -7.43
C LYS A 527 -2.37 -14.29 -7.63
N GLU A 528 -2.68 -13.57 -6.55
CA GLU A 528 -3.19 -12.20 -6.64
C GLU A 528 -2.09 -11.19 -7.00
N MET A 529 -0.89 -11.36 -6.44
CA MET A 529 0.29 -10.57 -6.82
C MET A 529 0.67 -10.82 -8.30
N GLU A 530 0.67 -12.07 -8.75
CA GLU A 530 0.96 -12.45 -10.15
C GLU A 530 -0.01 -11.80 -11.15
N LYS A 531 -1.33 -11.87 -10.90
CA LYS A 531 -2.33 -11.15 -11.72
C LYS A 531 -2.10 -9.64 -11.74
N SER A 532 -1.80 -9.07 -10.58
CA SER A 532 -1.50 -7.63 -10.43
C SER A 532 -0.22 -7.19 -11.16
N ASP A 533 0.65 -8.13 -11.56
CA ASP A 533 1.78 -7.88 -12.46
C ASP A 533 1.44 -8.11 -13.93
N GLU A 534 0.60 -9.10 -14.25
CA GLU A 534 0.10 -9.31 -15.62
C GLU A 534 -0.77 -8.14 -16.11
N ASP A 535 -1.68 -7.64 -15.28
CA ASP A 535 -2.65 -6.63 -15.71
C ASP A 535 -1.98 -5.26 -15.92
N LYS A 536 -0.90 -4.95 -15.18
CA LYS A 536 -0.01 -3.81 -15.49
C LYS A 536 0.65 -3.94 -16.87
N LYS A 537 1.05 -5.16 -17.29
CA LYS A 537 1.60 -5.40 -18.63
C LYS A 537 0.54 -5.26 -19.74
N LYS A 538 -0.70 -5.68 -19.47
CA LYS A 538 -1.83 -5.55 -20.41
C LYS A 538 -2.31 -4.10 -20.55
N GLN A 539 -2.37 -3.33 -19.45
CA GLN A 539 -2.73 -1.90 -19.49
C GLN A 539 -1.77 -1.04 -20.32
N GLN A 540 -0.49 -1.43 -20.45
CA GLN A 540 0.46 -0.75 -21.35
C GLN A 540 0.16 -0.93 -22.85
N GLN A 541 -0.77 -1.81 -23.25
CA GLN A 541 -1.13 -2.03 -24.66
C GLN A 541 -2.54 -1.57 -25.06
N GLN A 542 -3.39 -1.16 -24.11
CA GLN A 542 -4.74 -0.65 -24.41
C GLN A 542 -5.10 0.59 -23.57
N GLN A 543 -4.83 1.77 -24.13
CA GLN A 543 -5.47 3.01 -23.68
C GLN A 543 -6.92 3.08 -24.20
N GLN A 544 -7.87 2.43 -23.53
CA GLN A 544 -9.27 2.84 -23.62
C GLN A 544 -10.14 2.35 -22.44
N GLN A 545 -10.70 3.34 -21.73
CA GLN A 545 -11.98 3.30 -21.02
C GLN A 545 -12.34 2.06 -20.19
N GLN A 546 -12.10 2.15 -18.88
CA GLN A 546 -13.25 1.99 -17.97
C GLN A 546 -13.14 2.89 -16.74
N ASN A 547 -14.05 3.86 -16.67
CA ASN A 547 -14.17 4.78 -15.55
C ASN A 547 -14.97 4.11 -14.42
N GLN A 548 -14.30 3.41 -13.52
CA GLN A 548 -14.88 2.98 -12.24
C GLN A 548 -13.99 3.43 -11.08
N GLU A 549 -14.47 4.43 -10.35
CA GLU A 549 -13.92 4.89 -9.06
C GLU A 549 -14.08 3.86 -7.93
N GLN A 550 -14.41 2.59 -8.22
CA GLN A 550 -14.49 1.55 -7.20
C GLN A 550 -13.07 1.16 -6.77
N SER A 551 -12.84 1.11 -5.45
CA SER A 551 -11.68 0.46 -4.87
C SER A 551 -11.59 -0.97 -5.40
N GLN A 552 -10.47 -1.32 -6.05
CA GLN A 552 -10.21 -2.71 -6.37
C GLN A 552 -10.09 -3.47 -5.05
N PRO A 553 -10.74 -4.63 -4.90
CA PRO A 553 -10.63 -5.41 -3.68
C PRO A 553 -9.20 -5.96 -3.55
N LEU A 554 -8.74 -6.16 -2.30
CA LEU A 554 -7.43 -6.74 -2.00
C LEU A 554 -7.21 -8.07 -2.73
N VAL A 555 -8.27 -8.85 -2.92
CA VAL A 555 -8.28 -10.15 -3.58
C VAL A 555 -9.49 -10.29 -4.52
N ASP A 556 -9.31 -10.93 -5.68
CA ASP A 556 -10.42 -11.16 -6.62
C ASP A 556 -11.55 -12.05 -6.06
N GLN A 557 -12.74 -11.89 -6.64
CA GLN A 557 -13.93 -12.65 -6.24
C GLN A 557 -13.77 -14.17 -6.43
N LEU A 558 -12.87 -14.62 -7.32
CA LEU A 558 -12.63 -16.03 -7.57
C LEU A 558 -11.81 -16.67 -6.45
N ALA A 559 -10.82 -15.96 -5.90
CA ALA A 559 -10.03 -16.39 -4.75
C ALA A 559 -10.86 -16.30 -3.45
N GLU A 560 -11.71 -15.28 -3.28
CA GLU A 560 -12.73 -15.24 -2.23
C GLU A 560 -13.65 -16.49 -2.25
N LEU A 561 -14.19 -16.86 -3.42
CA LEU A 561 -15.01 -18.06 -3.59
C LEU A 561 -14.23 -19.37 -3.37
N LYS A 562 -12.96 -19.44 -3.80
CA LYS A 562 -12.06 -20.58 -3.52
C LYS A 562 -11.82 -20.72 -2.02
N MET A 563 -11.64 -19.61 -1.29
CA MET A 563 -11.43 -19.61 0.15
C MET A 563 -12.69 -20.05 0.91
N LEU A 564 -13.89 -19.60 0.52
CA LEU A 564 -15.15 -20.14 1.05
C LEU A 564 -15.28 -21.65 0.82
N ARG A 565 -14.86 -22.14 -0.36
CA ARG A 565 -14.85 -23.59 -0.66
C ARG A 565 -13.86 -24.35 0.22
N SER A 566 -12.65 -23.84 0.44
CA SER A 566 -11.67 -24.39 1.39
C SER A 566 -12.28 -24.52 2.79
N LEU A 567 -12.84 -23.43 3.31
CA LEU A 567 -13.44 -23.37 4.65
C LEU A 567 -14.54 -24.43 4.81
N GLN A 568 -15.41 -24.54 3.81
CA GLN A 568 -16.47 -25.54 3.81
C GLN A 568 -15.93 -26.99 3.77
N LEU A 569 -14.85 -27.24 3.01
CA LEU A 569 -14.21 -28.55 2.91
C LEU A 569 -13.48 -28.92 4.22
N ARG A 570 -12.79 -27.98 4.87
CA ARG A 570 -12.17 -28.18 6.19
C ARG A 570 -13.21 -28.52 7.25
N VAL A 571 -14.32 -27.77 7.34
CA VAL A 571 -15.43 -28.09 8.25
C VAL A 571 -16.00 -29.50 7.98
N ASN A 572 -16.22 -29.86 6.71
CA ASN A 572 -16.72 -31.18 6.34
C ASN A 572 -15.75 -32.31 6.73
N ARG A 573 -14.45 -32.11 6.51
CA ARG A 573 -13.38 -33.07 6.84
C ARG A 573 -13.25 -33.28 8.35
N ARG A 574 -13.19 -32.19 9.13
CA ARG A 574 -13.08 -32.25 10.59
C ARG A 574 -14.31 -32.89 11.24
N THR A 575 -15.51 -32.58 10.75
CA THR A 575 -16.76 -33.25 11.18
C THR A 575 -16.70 -34.77 10.92
N LYS A 576 -16.21 -35.19 9.75
CA LYS A 576 -16.00 -36.62 9.42
C LYS A 576 -14.92 -37.31 10.25
N GLN A 577 -13.89 -36.58 10.70
CA GLN A 577 -12.87 -37.11 11.60
C GLN A 577 -13.44 -37.32 13.01
N LEU A 578 -14.10 -36.31 13.58
CA LEU A 578 -14.75 -36.39 14.90
C LEU A 578 -15.81 -37.50 14.94
N GLY A 579 -16.64 -37.63 13.89
CA GLY A 579 -17.63 -38.72 13.78
C GLY A 579 -17.04 -40.14 13.64
N ARG A 580 -15.72 -40.30 13.69
CA ARG A 580 -15.03 -41.61 13.79
C ARG A 580 -14.42 -41.87 15.16
N THR A 581 -14.40 -40.89 16.07
CA THR A 581 -13.79 -41.04 17.41
C THR A 581 -14.78 -41.54 18.48
N PHE A 582 -16.06 -41.68 18.14
CA PHE A 582 -17.12 -42.21 18.99
C PHE A 582 -18.06 -43.11 18.17
N GLU A 583 -18.72 -44.06 18.85
CA GLU A 583 -19.71 -44.95 18.23
C GLU A 583 -21.14 -44.40 18.40
N GLY A 584 -21.98 -44.59 17.37
CA GLY A 584 -23.36 -44.10 17.36
C GLY A 584 -23.54 -42.70 16.76
N GLU A 585 -24.76 -42.18 16.77
CA GLU A 585 -25.11 -40.88 16.16
C GLU A 585 -24.77 -39.67 17.03
N GLN A 586 -24.50 -39.87 18.33
CA GLN A 586 -24.35 -38.79 19.30
C GLN A 586 -22.95 -38.80 19.94
N ALA A 587 -22.28 -37.65 19.91
CA ALA A 587 -21.04 -37.45 20.64
C ALA A 587 -21.33 -37.37 22.16
N THR A 588 -20.75 -38.28 22.93
CA THR A 588 -20.89 -38.35 24.40
C THR A 588 -19.65 -37.88 25.16
N GLN A 589 -18.54 -37.61 24.44
CA GLN A 589 -17.29 -37.11 25.00
C GLN A 589 -17.27 -35.57 24.94
N ASP A 590 -17.04 -34.91 26.07
CA ASP A 590 -17.07 -33.44 26.18
C ASP A 590 -16.17 -32.73 25.16
N GLU A 591 -14.96 -33.24 24.92
CA GLU A 591 -14.02 -32.66 23.95
C GLU A 591 -14.57 -32.75 22.50
N ALA A 592 -15.20 -33.86 22.13
CA ALA A 592 -15.82 -34.03 20.82
C ALA A 592 -17.05 -33.11 20.67
N VAL A 593 -17.86 -32.97 21.72
CA VAL A 593 -19.03 -32.07 21.74
C VAL A 593 -18.59 -30.61 21.57
N GLN A 594 -17.57 -30.15 22.30
CA GLN A 594 -17.03 -28.79 22.17
C GLN A 594 -16.49 -28.52 20.76
N GLN A 595 -15.75 -29.47 20.18
CA GLN A 595 -15.25 -29.36 18.81
C GLN A 595 -16.39 -29.29 17.76
N LEU A 596 -17.44 -30.10 17.91
CA LEU A 596 -18.62 -30.05 17.04
C LEU A 596 -19.38 -28.73 17.17
N GLN A 597 -19.49 -28.16 18.37
CA GLN A 597 -20.06 -26.83 18.60
C GLN A 597 -19.24 -25.72 17.92
N GLN A 598 -17.91 -25.77 18.02
CA GLN A 598 -17.02 -24.83 17.31
C GLN A 598 -17.18 -24.94 15.78
N LEU A 599 -17.32 -26.15 15.24
CA LEU A 599 -17.57 -26.37 13.81
C LEU A 599 -18.94 -25.87 13.36
N SER A 600 -19.98 -26.02 14.19
CA SER A 600 -21.31 -25.43 13.96
C SER A 600 -21.23 -23.90 13.87
N GLY A 601 -20.49 -23.27 14.80
CA GLY A 601 -20.21 -21.83 14.76
C GLY A 601 -19.46 -21.39 13.50
N ARG A 602 -18.47 -22.15 13.04
CA ARG A 602 -17.77 -21.92 11.76
C ARG A 602 -18.73 -22.04 10.57
N GLN A 603 -19.57 -23.08 10.54
CA GLN A 603 -20.55 -23.27 9.47
C GLN A 603 -21.50 -22.07 9.34
N ALA A 604 -21.96 -21.52 10.47
CA ALA A 604 -22.79 -20.32 10.49
C ALA A 604 -22.05 -19.08 9.97
N ARG A 605 -20.76 -18.89 10.33
CA ARG A 605 -19.96 -17.77 9.81
C ARG A 605 -19.61 -17.92 8.33
N ILE A 606 -19.31 -19.13 7.85
CA ILE A 606 -19.13 -19.41 6.41
C ILE A 606 -20.42 -19.08 5.63
N GLN A 607 -21.58 -19.44 6.17
CA GLN A 607 -22.88 -19.08 5.58
C GLN A 607 -23.07 -17.54 5.54
N GLN A 608 -22.73 -16.84 6.62
CA GLN A 608 -22.79 -15.37 6.67
C GLN A 608 -21.82 -14.74 5.67
N ALA A 609 -20.56 -15.14 5.65
CA ALA A 609 -19.54 -14.69 4.70
C ALA A 609 -19.97 -14.90 3.25
N THR A 610 -20.56 -16.07 2.95
CA THR A 610 -21.15 -16.36 1.64
C THR A 610 -22.29 -15.40 1.31
N SER A 611 -23.21 -15.14 2.26
CA SER A 611 -24.30 -14.17 2.05
C SER A 611 -23.79 -12.74 1.87
N ASP A 612 -22.71 -12.36 2.56
CA ASP A 612 -22.18 -11.00 2.56
C ASP A 612 -21.38 -10.72 1.28
N LEU A 613 -20.67 -11.72 0.75
CA LEU A 613 -20.04 -11.71 -0.58
C LEU A 613 -21.08 -11.60 -1.70
N VAL A 614 -22.18 -12.38 -1.65
CA VAL A 614 -23.27 -12.30 -2.64
C VAL A 614 -24.00 -10.95 -2.58
N LYS A 615 -24.12 -10.35 -1.40
CA LYS A 615 -24.73 -9.01 -1.22
C LYS A 615 -23.78 -7.86 -1.58
N GLY A 616 -22.51 -8.13 -1.87
CA GLY A 616 -21.51 -7.11 -2.17
C GLY A 616 -21.27 -6.16 -1.01
N LYS A 617 -21.30 -6.64 0.24
CA LYS A 617 -21.01 -5.80 1.44
C LYS A 617 -19.57 -5.28 1.51
N ASN A 618 -18.73 -5.67 0.55
CA ASN A 618 -17.35 -5.27 0.37
C ASN A 618 -17.15 -4.27 -0.80
N LYS A 619 -18.20 -3.57 -1.22
CA LYS A 619 -18.18 -2.62 -2.36
C LYS A 619 -18.80 -1.27 -2.00
#